data_AF-A0A7I9Y5P1-F1
#
_entry.id   AF-A0A7I9Y5P1-F1
#
_cell.length_a   1.000
_cell.length_b   1.000
_cell.length_c   1.000
_cell.angle_alpha   90.00
_cell.angle_beta   90.00
_cell.angle_gamma   90.00
#
_symmetry.space_group_name_H-M   'P 1'
#
loop_
_entity.id
_entity.type
_entity.pdbx_description
1 polymer ?
#
loop_
_entity_poly.entity_id
_entity_poly.type
_entity_poly.pdbx_seq_one_letter_code
_entity_poly.pdbx_strand_id
1 'polypeptide(L)'
;MSADELTSFLGEEPTGAICLTDVDGALLAVPARVLSHQDDLLKVEISGLDMLPAPGTAACVVADRFSSYESIRGVIAQGSIASTPRSGSPRPTVAVALARTVTFSFANVTR
;
A
#
# COMPACT_ATOMS: atom_id res chain seq x y z
N MET A 1 7.44 14.01 -2.38
CA MET A 1 6.43 14.65 -1.52
C MET A 1 7.08 15.01 -0.20
N SER A 2 6.71 16.12 0.42
CA SER A 2 7.09 16.41 1.80
C SER A 2 6.42 15.40 2.76
N ALA A 3 6.83 15.37 4.03
CA ALA A 3 6.20 14.52 5.05
C ALA A 3 4.71 14.86 5.25
N ASP A 4 4.37 16.16 5.24
CA ASP A 4 2.98 16.63 5.38
C ASP A 4 2.13 16.24 4.17
N GLU A 5 2.68 16.40 2.95
CA GLU A 5 2.00 15.98 1.72
C GLU A 5 1.76 14.47 1.70
N LEU A 6 2.76 13.67 2.13
CA LEU A 6 2.62 12.22 2.24
C LEU A 6 1.56 11.84 3.27
N THR A 7 1.56 12.48 4.43
CA THR A 7 0.56 12.24 5.48
C THR A 7 -0.85 12.56 4.99
N SER A 8 -1.04 13.70 4.32
CA SER A 8 -2.31 14.08 3.70
C SER A 8 -2.74 13.06 2.64
N PHE A 9 -1.82 12.68 1.74
CA PHE A 9 -2.10 11.71 0.68
C PHE A 9 -2.52 10.34 1.23
N LEU A 10 -1.82 9.82 2.24
CA LEU A 10 -2.17 8.54 2.87
C LEU A 10 -3.48 8.62 3.66
N GLY A 11 -3.79 9.78 4.25
CA GLY A 11 -5.06 10.04 4.95
C GLY A 11 -6.29 10.06 4.03
N GLU A 12 -6.09 10.20 2.72
CA GLU A 12 -7.16 10.09 1.71
C GLU A 12 -7.46 8.63 1.31
N GLU A 13 -6.81 7.66 1.94
CA GLU A 13 -6.96 6.23 1.71
C GLU A 13 -6.78 5.82 0.23
N PRO A 14 -5.59 6.08 -0.37
CA PRO A 14 -5.34 5.87 -1.78
C PRO A 14 -5.42 4.39 -2.16
N THR A 15 -5.83 4.14 -3.39
CA THR A 15 -5.99 2.80 -3.96
C THR A 15 -4.82 2.47 -4.89
N GLY A 16 -4.63 1.18 -5.17
CA GLY A 16 -3.68 0.71 -6.15
C GLY A 16 -3.56 -0.81 -6.08
N ALA A 17 -2.33 -1.32 -5.96
CA ALA A 17 -2.06 -2.75 -5.87
C ALA A 17 -1.08 -3.07 -4.75
N ILE A 18 -1.25 -4.26 -4.17
CA ILE A 18 -0.20 -4.92 -3.40
C ILE A 18 0.38 -6.05 -4.25
N CYS A 19 1.69 -6.05 -4.39
CA CYS A 19 2.46 -7.09 -5.03
C CYS A 19 3.02 -8.03 -3.95
N LEU A 20 2.80 -9.32 -4.11
CA LEU A 20 3.17 -10.39 -3.19
C LEU A 20 3.84 -11.51 -3.97
N THR A 21 4.57 -12.37 -3.26
CA THR A 21 5.01 -13.67 -3.80
C THR A 21 4.07 -14.75 -3.27
N ASP A 22 3.56 -15.61 -4.17
CA ASP A 22 2.76 -16.77 -3.76
C ASP A 22 3.62 -17.95 -3.28
N VAL A 23 2.97 -19.08 -2.98
CA VAL A 23 3.64 -20.29 -2.50
C VAL A 23 4.56 -20.94 -3.54
N ASP A 24 4.33 -20.66 -4.82
CA ASP A 24 5.11 -21.20 -5.95
C ASP A 24 6.22 -20.23 -6.39
N GLY A 25 6.35 -19.08 -5.73
CA GLY A 25 7.35 -18.07 -6.04
C GLY A 25 6.91 -17.09 -7.14
N ALA A 26 5.66 -17.15 -7.61
CA ALA A 26 5.17 -16.23 -8.62
C ALA A 26 4.80 -14.88 -8.00
N LEU A 27 5.00 -13.81 -8.78
CA LEU A 27 4.59 -12.47 -8.40
C LEU A 27 3.10 -12.28 -8.71
N LEU A 28 2.33 -12.01 -7.67
CA LEU A 28 0.92 -11.64 -7.76
C LEU A 28 0.79 -10.14 -7.51
N ALA A 29 -0.02 -9.45 -8.32
CA ALA A 29 -0.42 -8.08 -8.06
C ALA A 29 -1.94 -8.05 -7.92
N VAL A 30 -2.43 -7.68 -6.74
CA VAL A 30 -3.87 -7.67 -6.44
C VAL A 30 -4.32 -6.29 -5.98
N PRO A 31 -5.59 -5.91 -6.23
CA PRO A 31 -6.11 -4.62 -5.80
C PRO A 31 -5.94 -4.40 -4.29
N ALA A 32 -5.52 -3.18 -3.95
CA ALA A 32 -5.27 -2.77 -2.59
C ALA A 32 -5.75 -1.35 -2.33
N ARG A 33 -6.09 -1.08 -1.07
CA ARG A 33 -6.39 0.25 -0.55
C ARG A 33 -5.61 0.47 0.73
N VAL A 34 -4.85 1.57 0.77
CA VAL A 34 -4.16 1.98 1.99
C VAL A 34 -5.20 2.58 2.94
N LEU A 35 -5.29 2.07 4.16
CA LEU A 35 -6.25 2.53 5.15
C LEU A 35 -5.61 3.47 6.18
N SER A 36 -4.37 3.18 6.58
CA SER A 36 -3.66 4.00 7.56
C SER A 36 -2.17 3.74 7.52
N HIS A 37 -1.41 4.72 8.00
CA HIS A 37 0.02 4.65 8.21
C HIS A 37 0.33 5.07 9.65
N GLN A 38 1.04 4.21 10.39
CA GLN A 38 1.50 4.49 11.75
C GLN A 38 2.94 3.99 11.87
N ASP A 39 3.87 4.89 12.16
CA ASP A 39 5.30 4.62 12.21
C ASP A 39 5.78 3.90 10.93
N ASP A 40 6.34 2.69 11.05
CA ASP A 40 6.78 1.87 9.93
C ASP A 40 5.74 0.81 9.51
N LEU A 41 4.46 1.00 9.84
CA LEU A 41 3.38 0.09 9.50
C LEU A 41 2.36 0.72 8.56
N LEU A 42 2.10 0.03 7.45
CA LEU A 42 1.02 0.36 6.53
C LEU A 42 -0.11 -0.66 6.68
N LYS A 43 -1.30 -0.18 7.00
CA LYS A 43 -2.51 -1.01 7.02
C LYS A 43 -3.16 -0.98 5.65
N VAL A 44 -3.35 -2.14 5.05
CA VAL A 44 -3.77 -2.28 3.65
C VAL A 44 -4.94 -3.23 3.55
N GLU A 45 -6.07 -2.73 3.06
CA GLU A 45 -7.18 -3.56 2.58
C GLU A 45 -6.78 -4.18 1.25
N ILE A 46 -6.99 -5.49 1.10
CA ILE A 46 -6.63 -6.24 -0.10
C ILE A 46 -7.87 -6.97 -0.62
N SER A 47 -7.91 -7.30 -1.90
CA SER A 47 -9.03 -8.02 -2.52
C SER A 47 -8.53 -8.98 -3.59
N GLY A 48 -9.27 -10.06 -3.85
CA GLY A 48 -8.94 -11.02 -4.90
C GLY A 48 -7.89 -12.07 -4.52
N LEU A 49 -7.66 -12.30 -3.22
CA LEU A 49 -6.90 -13.45 -2.74
C LEU A 49 -7.81 -14.45 -2.03
N ASP A 50 -7.68 -15.72 -2.38
CA ASP A 50 -8.35 -16.82 -1.68
C ASP A 50 -7.72 -17.10 -0.32
N MET A 51 -6.41 -16.88 -0.19
CA MET A 51 -5.64 -17.05 1.03
C MET A 51 -4.85 -15.79 1.35
N LEU A 52 -4.83 -15.41 2.63
CA LEU A 52 -4.06 -14.26 3.07
C LEU A 52 -2.56 -14.60 3.12
N PRO A 53 -1.68 -13.66 2.75
CA PRO A 53 -0.24 -13.89 2.77
C PRO A 53 0.24 -14.13 4.20
N ALA A 54 1.19 -15.05 4.39
CA ALA A 54 1.72 -15.31 5.73
C ALA A 54 2.53 -14.12 6.26
N PRO A 55 2.64 -13.93 7.59
CA PRO A 55 3.62 -13.03 8.17
C PRO A 55 5.03 -13.35 7.66
N GLY A 56 5.80 -12.31 7.32
CA GLY A 56 7.12 -12.42 6.70
C GLY A 56 7.11 -12.50 5.18
N THR A 57 5.97 -12.68 4.52
CA THR A 57 5.88 -12.63 3.04
C THR A 57 6.32 -11.24 2.55
N ALA A 58 7.25 -11.21 1.60
CA ALA A 58 7.70 -9.97 0.97
C ALA A 58 6.54 -9.30 0.22
N ALA A 59 6.42 -7.98 0.39
CA ALA A 59 5.31 -7.21 -0.15
C ALA A 59 5.79 -5.85 -0.70
N CYS A 60 5.10 -5.38 -1.73
CA CYS A 60 5.25 -4.03 -2.26
C CYS A 60 3.87 -3.42 -2.50
N VAL A 61 3.58 -2.28 -1.90
CA VAL A 61 2.32 -1.56 -2.09
C VAL A 61 2.58 -0.40 -3.03
N VAL A 62 1.87 -0.36 -4.15
CA VAL A 62 1.83 0.76 -5.07
C VAL A 62 0.45 1.38 -4.93
N ALA A 63 0.38 2.65 -4.52
CA ALA A 63 -0.89 3.35 -4.39
C ALA A 63 -0.75 4.77 -4.92
N ASP A 64 -1.81 5.26 -5.53
CA ASP A 64 -1.80 6.52 -6.27
C ASP A 64 -3.17 7.20 -6.24
N ARG A 65 -3.18 8.46 -6.69
CA ARG A 65 -4.38 9.16 -7.10
C ARG A 65 -4.09 9.94 -8.38
N PHE A 66 -5.04 9.85 -9.31
CA PHE A 66 -4.99 10.48 -10.63
C PHE A 66 -6.29 11.25 -10.90
N SER A 67 -6.50 12.41 -10.26
CA SER A 67 -7.68 13.24 -10.55
C SER A 67 -7.47 14.17 -11.76
N SER A 68 -6.22 14.56 -12.03
CA SER A 68 -5.75 15.24 -13.24
C SER A 68 -4.26 14.95 -13.45
N TYR A 69 -3.70 15.32 -14.61
CA TYR A 69 -2.27 15.13 -14.88
C TYR A 69 -1.37 15.95 -13.93
N GLU A 70 -1.83 17.12 -13.53
CA GLU A 70 -1.15 18.04 -12.61
C GLU A 70 -1.40 17.70 -11.15
N SER A 71 -2.18 16.66 -10.83
CA SER A 71 -2.47 16.27 -9.45
C SER A 71 -1.96 14.87 -9.11
N ILE A 72 -1.22 14.23 -10.02
CA ILE A 72 -0.73 12.87 -9.85
C ILE A 72 0.18 12.79 -8.62
N ARG A 73 -0.18 11.92 -7.70
CA ARG A 73 0.61 11.58 -6.51
C ARG A 73 0.56 10.09 -6.29
N GLY A 74 1.67 9.54 -5.79
CA GLY A 74 1.66 8.14 -5.39
C GLY A 74 2.88 7.73 -4.59
N VAL A 75 2.79 6.51 -4.09
CA VAL A 75 3.75 5.88 -3.20
C VAL A 75 4.04 4.46 -3.68
N ILE A 76 5.31 4.07 -3.53
CA ILE A 76 5.78 2.69 -3.65
C ILE A 76 6.41 2.35 -2.30
N ALA A 77 5.75 1.48 -1.54
CA ALA A 77 6.15 1.09 -0.19
C ALA A 77 6.53 -0.40 -0.18
N GLN A 78 7.80 -0.68 0.06
CA GLN A 78 8.37 -2.03 0.07
C GLN A 78 8.57 -2.51 1.51
N GLY A 79 8.32 -3.80 1.75
CA GLY A 79 8.38 -4.35 3.08
C GLY A 79 7.99 -5.83 3.15
N SER A 80 7.45 -6.23 4.28
CA SER A 80 6.94 -7.59 4.51
C SER A 80 5.64 -7.56 5.30
N ILE A 81 4.79 -8.57 5.12
CA ILE A 81 3.58 -8.72 5.93
C ILE A 81 3.94 -8.87 7.41
N ALA A 82 3.54 -7.92 8.24
CA ALA A 82 3.77 -7.95 9.68
C ALA A 82 2.70 -8.80 10.39
N SER A 83 1.45 -8.65 9.98
CA SER A 83 0.35 -9.43 10.51
C SER A 83 -0.80 -9.51 9.51
N THR A 84 -1.56 -10.59 9.64
CA THR A 84 -2.83 -10.79 8.96
C THR A 84 -3.97 -10.73 9.98
N PRO A 85 -5.15 -10.23 9.59
CA PRO A 85 -6.29 -10.16 10.47
C PRO A 85 -6.78 -11.58 10.76
N ARG A 86 -7.31 -11.78 11.97
CA ARG A 86 -8.02 -13.02 12.31
C ARG A 86 -9.26 -13.16 11.43
N SER A 87 -9.54 -14.38 10.97
CA SER A 87 -10.65 -14.70 10.07
C SER A 87 -11.98 -14.08 10.51
N GLY A 88 -12.73 -13.46 9.58
CA GLY A 88 -14.09 -12.96 9.83
C GLY A 88 -14.35 -11.50 9.43
N SER A 89 -13.35 -10.76 8.96
CA SER A 89 -13.59 -9.43 8.36
C SER A 89 -14.13 -9.57 6.93
N PRO A 90 -15.21 -8.85 6.56
CA PRO A 90 -15.74 -8.88 5.20
C PRO A 90 -14.76 -8.31 4.16
N ARG A 91 -13.75 -7.55 4.62
CA ARG A 91 -12.66 -7.06 3.77
C ARG A 91 -11.32 -7.40 4.40
N PRO A 92 -10.50 -8.24 3.76
CA PRO A 92 -9.24 -8.66 4.34
C PRO A 92 -8.27 -7.47 4.40
N THR A 93 -7.65 -7.29 5.56
CA THR A 93 -6.75 -6.16 5.83
C THR A 93 -5.45 -6.64 6.44
N VAL A 94 -4.34 -6.45 5.76
CA VAL A 94 -3.01 -6.84 6.25
C VAL A 94 -2.24 -5.63 6.78
N ALA A 95 -1.32 -5.86 7.71
CA ALA A 95 -0.31 -4.88 8.09
C ALA A 95 0.99 -5.20 7.36
N VAL A 96 1.62 -4.19 6.75
CA VAL A 96 2.91 -4.29 6.07
C VAL A 96 3.94 -3.51 6.89
N ALA A 97 4.99 -4.18 7.36
CA ALA A 97 6.16 -3.54 7.96
C ALA A 97 7.01 -2.97 6.82
N LEU A 98 7.19 -1.66 6.82
CA LEU A 98 7.87 -0.91 5.78
C LEU A 98 9.39 -0.98 5.99
N ALA A 99 10.11 -1.32 4.93
CA ALA A 99 11.56 -1.23 4.86
C ALA A 99 12.01 -0.01 4.03
N ARG A 100 11.18 0.37 3.04
CA ARG A 100 11.50 1.49 2.15
C ARG A 100 10.21 2.08 1.59
N THR A 101 10.16 3.40 1.55
CA THR A 101 9.07 4.14 0.91
C THR A 101 9.64 5.12 -0.11
N VAL A 102 9.11 5.12 -1.33
CA VAL A 102 9.41 6.08 -2.38
C VAL A 102 8.13 6.80 -2.76
N THR A 103 8.19 8.12 -2.87
CA THR A 103 7.06 8.94 -3.31
C THR A 103 7.32 9.53 -4.68
N PHE A 104 6.29 9.62 -5.51
CA PHE A 104 6.32 10.41 -6.75
C PHE A 104 5.17 11.43 -6.75
N SER A 105 5.41 12.57 -7.39
CA SER A 105 4.37 13.58 -7.56
C SER A 105 4.67 14.42 -8.80
N PHE A 106 3.62 14.66 -9.58
CA PHE A 106 3.60 15.61 -10.69
C PHE A 106 2.83 16.89 -10.31
N ALA A 107 2.40 17.00 -9.06
CA ALA A 107 1.76 18.20 -8.58
C ALA A 107 2.79 19.33 -8.54
N ASN A 108 2.51 20.38 -9.30
CA ASN A 108 3.34 21.57 -9.31
C ASN A 108 3.38 22.15 -7.90
N VAL A 109 4.56 22.13 -7.30
CA VAL A 109 4.89 23.07 -6.23
C VAL A 109 5.07 24.39 -6.95
N THR A 110 4.03 25.22 -7.01
CA THR A 110 4.17 26.60 -7.50
C THR A 110 5.33 27.22 -6.73
N ARG A 111 6.44 27.49 -7.42
CA ARG A 111 7.55 28.30 -6.93
C ARG A 111 7.24 29.77 -7.13
#